data_AF-A0AAE3Y1M4-F1
#
_entry.id   AF-A0AAE3Y1M4-F1
#
_cell.length_a   1.000
_cell.length_b   1.000
_cell.length_c   1.000
_cell.angle_alpha   90.00
_cell.angle_beta   90.00
_cell.angle_gamma   90.00
#
_symmetry.space_group_name_H-M   'P 1'
#
loop_
_entity.id
_entity.type
_entity.pdbx_description
1 polymer ?
#
loop_
_entity_poly.entity_id
_entity_poly.type
_entity_poly.pdbx_seq_one_letter_code
_entity_poly.pdbx_strand_id
1 'polypeptide(L)'
;MKISALTLAFALVSPAALAANQEWDYQLSGVSPASGTQRPTSGKNIAELNQSKDGSYEFRIRGNTAPSCYKSFRTAQVEKADGTLIITPEPLFGSCERIRLVVKVDGSGGVQQQLIGKKPNQSWQDEEVQGYGLTAR
;
A
#
# COMPACT_ATOMS: atom_id res chain seq x y z
N MET A 1 33.87 -26.35 38.40
CA MET A 1 32.83 -25.52 37.76
C MET A 1 32.31 -26.26 36.55
N LYS A 2 31.03 -26.63 36.52
CA LYS A 2 30.36 -27.24 35.36
C LYS A 2 29.70 -26.12 34.57
N ILE A 3 30.17 -25.86 33.35
CA ILE A 3 29.52 -24.92 32.42
C ILE A 3 28.57 -25.77 31.58
N SER A 4 27.28 -25.73 31.90
CA SER A 4 26.22 -26.29 31.06
C SER A 4 26.05 -25.38 29.84
N ALA A 5 26.41 -25.87 28.66
CA ALA A 5 26.10 -25.23 27.40
C ALA A 5 24.60 -25.40 27.10
N LEU A 6 23.85 -24.30 27.16
CA LEU A 6 22.47 -24.24 26.70
C LEU A 6 22.49 -24.01 25.18
N THR A 7 22.26 -25.07 24.40
CA THR A 7 22.11 -24.97 22.95
C THR A 7 20.77 -24.31 22.64
N LEU A 8 20.76 -23.01 22.29
CA LEU A 8 19.60 -22.36 21.68
C LEU A 8 19.45 -22.89 20.25
N ALA A 9 18.51 -23.81 20.05
CA ALA A 9 18.01 -24.15 18.73
C ALA A 9 17.17 -22.97 18.21
N PHE A 10 17.77 -22.11 17.38
CA PHE A 10 17.00 -21.19 16.54
C PHE A 10 16.31 -22.03 15.46
N ALA A 11 15.05 -22.39 15.72
CA ALA A 11 14.16 -22.86 14.67
C ALA A 11 13.94 -21.68 13.71
N LEU A 12 14.64 -21.70 12.58
CA LEU A 12 14.28 -20.92 11.40
C LEU A 12 12.95 -21.49 10.89
N VAL A 13 11.85 -21.06 11.51
CA VAL A 13 10.54 -21.13 10.88
C VAL A 13 10.60 -20.11 9.77
N SER A 14 11.04 -20.52 8.58
CA SER A 14 10.69 -19.80 7.37
C SER A 14 9.19 -19.95 7.20
N PRO A 15 8.36 -18.91 7.39
CA PRO A 15 7.05 -18.99 6.78
C PRO A 15 7.34 -18.89 5.28
N ALA A 16 7.15 -20.00 4.57
CA ALA A 16 6.70 -19.89 3.20
C ALA A 16 5.41 -19.07 3.27
N ALA A 17 5.54 -17.75 3.12
CA ALA A 17 4.42 -16.87 2.93
C ALA A 17 3.77 -17.35 1.64
N LEU A 18 2.72 -18.17 1.77
CA LEU A 18 1.81 -18.43 0.68
C LEU A 18 1.50 -17.08 0.07
N ALA A 19 1.77 -16.94 -1.23
CA ALA A 19 1.46 -15.77 -2.03
C ALA A 19 0.08 -15.24 -1.61
N ALA A 20 0.07 -14.17 -0.80
CA ALA A 20 -1.15 -13.59 -0.28
C ALA A 20 -1.60 -12.55 -1.31
N ASN A 21 -2.70 -12.84 -1.99
CA ASN A 21 -3.41 -11.84 -2.78
C ASN A 21 -4.38 -11.12 -1.84
N GLN A 22 -4.25 -9.81 -1.75
CA GLN A 22 -5.08 -8.97 -0.90
C GLN A 22 -5.78 -7.94 -1.77
N GLU A 23 -7.07 -7.74 -1.53
CA GLU A 23 -7.88 -6.77 -2.26
C GLU A 23 -8.63 -5.83 -1.32
N TRP A 24 -8.76 -4.58 -1.73
CA TRP A 24 -9.52 -3.56 -1.02
C TRP A 24 -10.40 -2.78 -1.98
N ASP A 25 -11.61 -2.46 -1.56
CA ASP A 25 -12.37 -1.39 -2.17
C ASP A 25 -11.57 -0.09 -2.07
N TYR A 26 -11.37 0.56 -3.21
CA TYR A 26 -10.61 1.80 -3.33
C TYR A 26 -11.51 2.89 -3.87
N GLN A 27 -11.69 3.93 -3.09
CA GLN A 27 -12.41 5.13 -3.48
C GLN A 27 -11.57 6.34 -3.08
N LEU A 28 -11.51 7.31 -3.97
CA LEU A 28 -10.98 8.63 -3.70
C LEU A 28 -12.04 9.64 -4.10
N SER A 29 -12.04 10.76 -3.40
CA SER A 29 -12.85 11.92 -3.76
C SER A 29 -12.07 13.19 -3.42
N GLY A 30 -12.54 14.35 -3.87
CA GLY A 30 -11.90 15.62 -3.58
C GLY A 30 -10.76 15.95 -4.54
N VAL A 31 -9.74 16.65 -4.03
CA VAL A 31 -8.66 17.24 -4.81
C VAL A 31 -7.33 16.69 -4.31
N SER A 32 -6.46 16.25 -5.24
CA SER A 32 -5.12 15.80 -4.88
C SER A 32 -4.33 16.93 -4.23
N PRO A 33 -3.76 16.71 -3.03
CA PRO A 33 -2.93 17.72 -2.38
C PRO A 33 -1.57 17.94 -3.07
N ALA A 34 -1.12 17.00 -3.92
CA ALA A 34 0.16 17.13 -4.62
C ALA A 34 0.08 17.99 -5.89
N SER A 35 -1.03 17.91 -6.64
CA SER A 35 -1.15 18.57 -7.95
C SER A 35 -2.35 19.52 -8.06
N GLY A 36 -3.30 19.49 -7.14
CA GLY A 36 -4.58 20.16 -7.29
C GLY A 36 -5.53 19.48 -8.29
N THR A 37 -5.20 18.28 -8.76
CA THR A 37 -6.06 17.54 -9.71
C THR A 37 -7.33 17.07 -9.02
N GLN A 38 -8.48 17.37 -9.64
CA GLN A 38 -9.78 16.86 -9.20
C GLN A 38 -9.87 15.34 -9.37
N ARG A 39 -10.19 14.63 -8.29
CA ARG A 39 -10.45 13.19 -8.33
C ARG A 39 -11.87 12.93 -8.87
N PRO A 40 -12.08 11.81 -9.59
CA PRO A 40 -13.42 11.37 -9.96
C PRO A 40 -14.30 11.24 -8.71
N THR A 41 -15.51 11.78 -8.76
CA THR A 41 -16.49 11.74 -7.65
C THR A 41 -17.34 10.47 -7.66
N SER A 42 -17.16 9.62 -8.67
CA SER A 42 -17.89 8.36 -8.83
C SER A 42 -16.98 7.30 -9.42
N GLY A 43 -17.19 6.05 -9.01
CA GLY A 43 -16.45 4.90 -9.52
C GLY A 43 -16.13 3.89 -8.44
N LYS A 44 -16.13 2.62 -8.82
CA LYS A 44 -15.75 1.51 -7.95
C LYS A 44 -14.39 1.01 -8.42
N ASN A 45 -13.35 1.30 -7.65
CA ASN A 45 -12.03 0.78 -7.92
C ASN A 45 -11.67 -0.26 -6.86
N ILE A 46 -10.74 -1.14 -7.22
CA ILE A 46 -10.21 -2.18 -6.33
C ILE A 46 -8.69 -2.04 -6.37
N ALA A 47 -8.11 -1.84 -5.19
CA ALA A 47 -6.67 -1.91 -4.97
C ALA A 47 -6.29 -3.36 -4.71
N GLU A 48 -5.28 -3.85 -5.40
CA GLU A 48 -4.85 -5.25 -5.36
C GLU A 48 -3.36 -5.32 -5.07
N LEU A 49 -2.99 -6.13 -4.08
CA LEU A 49 -1.62 -6.42 -3.71
C LEU A 49 -1.38 -7.92 -3.83
N ASN A 50 -0.41 -8.29 -4.67
CA ASN A 50 -0.03 -9.67 -4.89
C ASN A 50 1.38 -9.87 -4.33
N GLN A 51 1.56 -10.87 -3.48
CA GLN A 51 2.89 -11.31 -3.07
C GLN A 51 3.36 -12.48 -3.94
N SER A 52 4.51 -12.31 -4.58
CA SER A 52 5.20 -13.38 -5.31
C SER A 52 5.90 -14.35 -4.36
N LYS A 53 6.24 -15.54 -4.86
CA LYS A 53 6.93 -16.60 -4.08
C LYS A 53 8.31 -16.18 -3.57
N ASP A 54 8.95 -15.22 -4.25
CA ASP A 54 10.23 -14.63 -3.85
C ASP A 54 10.09 -13.56 -2.76
N GLY A 55 8.86 -13.29 -2.32
CA GLY A 55 8.55 -12.28 -1.31
C GLY A 55 8.41 -10.87 -1.87
N SER A 56 8.61 -10.66 -3.17
CA SER A 56 8.34 -9.38 -3.82
C SER A 56 6.84 -9.11 -3.89
N TYR A 57 6.45 -7.83 -3.87
CA TYR A 57 5.06 -7.43 -3.97
C TYR A 57 4.81 -6.67 -5.27
N GLU A 58 3.67 -6.94 -5.88
CA GLU A 58 3.14 -6.17 -7.00
C GLU A 58 1.78 -5.58 -6.64
N PHE A 59 1.54 -4.36 -7.10
CA PHE A 59 0.34 -3.61 -6.79
C PHE A 59 -0.30 -3.02 -8.04
N ARG A 60 -1.64 -2.97 -8.06
CA ARG A 60 -2.41 -2.16 -9.02
C ARG A 60 -3.71 -1.65 -8.41
N ILE A 61 -4.33 -0.69 -9.09
CA ILE A 61 -5.69 -0.23 -8.87
C ILE A 61 -6.46 -0.45 -10.17
N ARG A 62 -7.48 -1.31 -10.15
CA ARG A 62 -8.36 -1.52 -11.31
C ARG A 62 -9.72 -0.87 -11.08
N GLY A 63 -10.37 -0.52 -12.18
CA GLY A 63 -11.68 0.13 -12.17
C GLY A 63 -11.80 1.15 -13.30
N ASN A 64 -13.02 1.63 -13.54
CA ASN A 64 -13.29 2.59 -14.61
C ASN A 64 -12.65 3.95 -14.34
N THR A 65 -12.55 4.35 -13.07
CA THR A 65 -11.99 5.64 -12.63
C THR A 65 -10.65 5.50 -11.92
N ALA A 66 -10.06 4.30 -11.93
CA ALA A 66 -8.75 4.07 -11.34
C ALA A 66 -7.71 5.01 -11.96
N PRO A 67 -6.78 5.57 -11.15
CA PRO A 67 -5.72 6.42 -11.68
C PRO A 67 -4.88 5.67 -12.71
N SER A 68 -4.72 6.22 -13.92
CA SER A 68 -3.95 5.58 -15.00
C SER A 68 -2.54 5.20 -14.59
N CYS A 69 -1.93 6.00 -13.70
CA CYS A 69 -0.63 5.79 -13.08
C CYS A 69 -0.48 4.48 -12.29
N TYR A 70 -1.59 3.82 -11.94
CA TYR A 70 -1.59 2.62 -11.12
C TYR A 70 -2.49 1.51 -11.69
N LYS A 71 -2.91 1.60 -12.96
CA LYS A 71 -3.83 0.62 -13.59
C LYS A 71 -3.24 -0.76 -13.89
N SER A 72 -1.92 -0.90 -13.83
CA SER A 72 -1.23 -2.17 -14.13
C SER A 72 -0.34 -2.56 -12.95
N PHE A 73 -0.07 -3.86 -12.82
CA PHE A 73 0.82 -4.34 -11.78
C PHE A 73 2.21 -3.73 -11.95
N ARG A 74 2.72 -3.25 -10.82
CA ARG A 74 4.05 -2.68 -10.64
C ARG A 74 4.58 -3.11 -9.29
N THR A 75 5.91 -3.15 -9.16
CA THR A 75 6.56 -3.42 -7.88
C THR A 75 6.05 -2.47 -6.79
N ALA A 76 5.83 -3.01 -5.61
CA ALA A 76 5.48 -2.25 -4.43
C ALA A 76 6.42 -2.60 -3.28
N GLN A 77 6.81 -1.58 -2.53
CA GLN A 77 7.45 -1.77 -1.24
C GLN A 77 6.36 -1.92 -0.18
N VAL A 78 6.51 -2.90 0.70
CA VAL A 78 5.52 -3.21 1.73
C VAL A 78 6.20 -3.28 3.09
N GLU A 79 5.73 -2.45 4.00
CA GLU A 79 6.19 -2.40 5.39
C GLU A 79 5.03 -2.77 6.31
N LYS A 80 5.31 -3.57 7.34
CA LYS A 80 4.34 -3.92 8.38
C LYS A 80 4.74 -3.19 9.66
N ALA A 81 3.85 -2.37 10.20
CA ALA A 81 4.09 -1.60 11.42
C ALA A 81 2.79 -1.49 12.23
N ASP A 82 2.83 -1.84 13.51
CA ASP A 82 1.77 -1.56 14.49
C ASP A 82 0.34 -1.91 14.03
N GLY A 83 0.14 -3.09 13.44
CA GLY A 83 -1.17 -3.52 12.95
C GLY A 83 -1.61 -2.80 11.66
N THR A 84 -0.69 -2.17 10.95
CA THR A 84 -0.90 -1.60 9.62
C THR A 84 0.06 -2.19 8.59
N LEU A 85 -0.40 -2.17 7.34
CA LEU A 85 0.32 -2.49 6.13
C LEU A 85 0.49 -1.19 5.35
N ILE A 86 1.74 -0.76 5.20
CA ILE A 86 2.11 0.42 4.41
C ILE A 86 2.59 -0.06 3.05
N ILE A 87 1.86 0.28 1.99
CA ILE A 87 2.14 -0.15 0.62
C ILE A 87 2.56 1.06 -0.19
N THR A 88 3.80 1.08 -0.67
CA THR A 88 4.32 2.16 -1.54
C THR A 88 4.56 1.61 -2.94
N PRO A 89 3.56 1.71 -3.85
CA PRO A 89 3.69 1.21 -5.20
C PRO A 89 4.55 2.13 -6.09
N GLU A 90 5.30 1.51 -6.99
CA GLU A 90 5.93 2.23 -8.09
C GLU A 90 4.87 2.66 -9.11
N PRO A 91 4.83 3.94 -9.52
CA PRO A 91 3.91 4.37 -10.55
C PRO A 91 4.30 3.85 -11.93
N LEU A 92 3.34 3.83 -12.86
CA LEU A 92 3.59 3.49 -14.25
C LEU A 92 4.57 4.45 -14.93
N PHE A 93 4.49 5.75 -14.60
CA PHE A 93 5.29 6.79 -15.22
C PHE A 93 5.96 7.66 -14.15
N GLY A 94 7.17 8.14 -14.42
CA GLY A 94 7.91 8.98 -13.48
C GLY A 94 7.25 10.34 -13.18
N SER A 95 6.35 10.80 -14.04
CA SER A 95 5.55 12.03 -13.85
C SER A 95 4.31 11.83 -12.98
N CYS A 96 4.01 10.59 -12.58
CA CYS A 96 2.87 10.30 -11.75
C CYS A 96 3.04 10.82 -10.32
N GLU A 97 1.94 11.27 -9.76
CA GLU A 97 1.83 11.51 -8.32
C GLU A 97 2.20 10.25 -7.54
N ARG A 98 3.12 10.35 -6.59
CA ARG A 98 3.55 9.20 -5.78
C ARG A 98 2.62 8.97 -4.61
N ILE A 99 1.93 7.85 -4.59
CA ILE A 99 1.04 7.45 -3.50
C ILE A 99 1.71 6.43 -2.57
N ARG A 100 1.19 6.34 -1.35
CA ARG A 100 1.29 5.15 -0.50
C ARG A 100 -0.05 4.87 0.14
N LEU A 101 -0.35 3.60 0.41
CA LEU A 101 -1.56 3.17 1.10
C LEU A 101 -1.20 2.76 2.51
N VAL A 102 -1.98 3.21 3.49
CA VAL A 102 -1.85 2.79 4.89
C VAL A 102 -3.13 2.05 5.25
N VAL A 103 -3.03 0.73 5.29
CA VAL A 103 -4.16 -0.18 5.49
C VAL A 103 -4.06 -0.84 6.84
N LYS A 104 -5.15 -0.89 7.61
CA LYS A 104 -5.19 -1.61 8.87
C LYS A 104 -5.39 -3.10 8.63
N VAL A 105 -4.58 -3.93 9.28
CA VAL A 105 -4.61 -5.39 9.11
C VAL A 105 -5.85 -6.03 9.73
N ASP A 106 -6.56 -5.30 10.59
CA ASP A 106 -7.84 -5.71 11.19
C ASP A 106 -9.03 -5.63 10.20
N GLY A 107 -8.81 -5.13 8.99
CA GLY A 107 -9.83 -5.02 7.95
C GLY A 107 -10.76 -3.82 8.10
N SER A 108 -10.60 -2.98 9.14
CA SER A 108 -11.41 -1.77 9.36
C SER A 108 -11.15 -0.64 8.34
N GLY A 109 -10.19 -0.86 7.44
CA GLY A 109 -9.93 -0.04 6.27
C GLY A 109 -8.58 0.64 6.27
N GLY A 110 -8.46 1.78 5.59
CA GLY A 110 -7.21 2.48 5.37
C GLY A 110 -7.36 3.79 4.61
N VAL A 111 -6.24 4.47 4.45
CA VAL A 111 -6.14 5.76 3.75
C VAL A 111 -5.08 5.72 2.67
N GLN A 112 -5.28 6.52 1.63
CA GLN A 112 -4.19 6.89 0.74
C GLN A 112 -3.48 8.13 1.29
N GLN A 113 -2.16 8.12 1.16
CA GLN A 113 -1.33 9.29 1.36
C GLN A 113 -0.61 9.65 0.07
N GLN A 114 -0.47 10.94 -0.15
CA GLN A 114 0.20 11.50 -1.30
C GLN A 114 1.54 12.10 -0.88
N LEU A 115 2.61 11.86 -1.64
CA LEU A 115 3.88 12.53 -1.43
C LEU A 115 3.76 13.97 -1.92
N ILE A 116 3.94 14.92 -1.02
CA ILE A 116 3.90 16.36 -1.29
C ILE A 116 5.27 17.01 -1.08
N GLY A 117 5.40 18.25 -1.55
CA GLY A 117 6.63 19.02 -1.42
C GLY A 117 7.71 18.65 -2.45
N LYS A 118 8.84 19.35 -2.36
CA LYS A 118 10.02 19.14 -3.20
C LYS A 118 11.18 18.67 -2.31
N LYS A 119 12.10 17.90 -2.89
CA LYS A 119 13.33 17.51 -2.18
C LYS A 119 14.08 18.75 -1.67
N PRO A 120 14.63 18.71 -0.44
CA PRO A 120 14.63 17.59 0.52
C PRO A 120 13.39 17.50 1.42
N ASN A 121 12.48 18.48 1.36
CA ASN A 121 11.37 18.66 2.30
C ASN A 121 10.09 17.93 1.85
N GLN A 122 10.23 16.70 1.35
CA GLN A 122 9.06 15.91 0.95
C GLN A 122 8.40 15.28 2.18
N SER A 123 7.08 15.21 2.18
CA SER A 123 6.32 14.56 3.25
C SER A 123 5.13 13.79 2.69
N TRP A 124 4.71 12.75 3.40
CA TRP A 124 3.48 12.02 3.10
C TRP A 124 2.32 12.72 3.79
N GLN A 125 1.30 13.08 3.02
CA GLN A 125 0.09 13.71 3.54
C GLN A 125 -1.12 12.82 3.27
N ASP A 126 -1.94 12.60 4.30
CA ASP A 126 -3.24 11.96 4.16
C ASP A 126 -4.09 12.75 3.17
N GLU A 127 -4.71 12.05 2.24
CA GLU A 127 -5.73 12.65 1.39
C GLU A 127 -7.02 12.73 2.24
N GLU A 128 -7.30 13.92 2.78
CA GLU A 128 -8.39 14.17 3.73
C GLU A 128 -9.76 13.83 3.10
N VAL A 129 -10.58 13.12 3.89
CA VAL A 129 -11.69 12.28 3.42
C VAL A 129 -13.01 13.04 3.50
N GLN A 130 -13.73 13.15 2.38
CA GLN A 130 -15.21 13.17 2.39
C GLN A 130 -15.73 11.78 1.99
N GLY A 131 -15.72 10.86 2.96
CA GLY A 131 -16.60 9.69 3.03
C GLY A 131 -16.10 8.32 2.54
N TYR A 132 -15.02 8.17 1.77
CA TYR A 132 -14.71 6.86 1.16
C TYR A 132 -13.21 6.59 1.08
N GLY A 133 -12.73 5.62 1.88
CA GLY A 133 -11.33 5.19 1.95
C GLY A 133 -11.11 3.76 1.43
N LEU A 134 -9.98 3.17 1.79
CA LEU A 134 -9.65 1.78 1.48
C LEU A 134 -10.36 0.83 2.44
N THR A 135 -11.06 -0.21 1.98
CA THR A 135 -11.71 -1.20 2.88
C THR A 135 -11.47 -2.62 2.42
N ALA A 136 -11.16 -3.54 3.34
CA ALA A 136 -10.86 -4.93 2.99
C ALA A 136 -12.09 -5.64 2.38
N ARG A 137 -11.82 -6.56 1.45
CA ARG A 137 -12.81 -7.43 0.81
C ARG A 137 -12.68 -8.88 1.27
#